data_AF-A0A9D4ZTA9-F1
#
_entry.id   AF-A0A9D4ZTA9-F1
#
_cell.length_a   1.000
_cell.length_b   1.000
_cell.length_c   1.000
_cell.angle_alpha   90.00
_cell.angle_beta   90.00
_cell.angle_gamma   90.00
#
_symmetry.space_group_name_H-M   'P 1'
#
loop_
_entity.id
_entity.type
_entity.pdbx_description
1 polymer ?
#
loop_
_entity_poly.entity_id
_entity_poly.type
_entity_poly.pdbx_seq_one_letter_code
_entity_poly.pdbx_strand_id
1 'polypeptide(L)'
;MTCIINNGSVYNNDFQWKVCDHSKKIVLLGGTTMKAIELQNIPPKGYFYKDFGEILQGKCKTDRLEDIIGAVSEINHIQSNTPGKKVVVSVVQKDLKGNCINCNLWEIYGSKFLAYYNDPKNNGAIVILLTHAMVKDGQVSNAWSGSKLLINEDIPEIQDFMSKLPTNEQKEKSTQSAKSLSNWSGGSQYSPV
;
A
#
# COMPACT_ATOMS: atom_id res chain seq x y z
N MET A 1 18.65 -10.04 -4.26
CA MET A 1 19.26 -11.03 -3.36
C MET A 1 18.28 -12.16 -3.13
N THR A 2 18.60 -13.35 -3.60
CA THR A 2 17.90 -14.60 -3.27
C THR A 2 18.62 -15.30 -2.12
N CYS A 3 17.95 -16.21 -1.41
CA CYS A 3 18.57 -16.96 -0.33
C CYS A 3 17.97 -18.36 -0.22
N ILE A 4 18.76 -19.29 0.32
CA ILE A 4 18.31 -20.60 0.78
C ILE A 4 18.10 -20.50 2.28
N ILE A 5 16.90 -20.87 2.74
CA ILE A 5 16.55 -20.98 4.15
C ILE A 5 16.60 -22.46 4.51
N ASN A 6 17.48 -22.85 5.43
CA ASN A 6 17.54 -24.22 5.96
C ASN A 6 17.03 -24.27 7.40
N ASN A 7 16.41 -25.38 7.79
CA ASN A 7 15.88 -25.60 9.14
C ASN A 7 14.85 -24.54 9.57
N GLY A 8 13.98 -24.13 8.65
CA GLY A 8 12.81 -23.31 8.97
C GLY A 8 11.68 -24.19 9.51
N SER A 9 11.07 -23.78 10.62
CA SER A 9 9.94 -24.53 11.20
C SER A 9 8.65 -24.17 10.47
N VAL A 10 7.83 -25.17 10.16
CA VAL A 10 6.55 -24.99 9.45
C VAL A 10 5.40 -25.05 10.43
N TYR A 11 4.60 -23.98 10.48
CA TYR A 11 3.42 -23.87 11.34
C TYR A 11 2.17 -23.56 10.52
N ASN A 12 0.99 -23.66 11.12
CA ASN A 12 -0.24 -23.15 10.52
C ASN A 12 -0.16 -21.62 10.36
N ASN A 13 -0.70 -21.11 9.25
CA ASN A 13 -0.87 -19.69 9.03
C ASN A 13 -2.16 -19.21 9.71
N ASP A 14 -2.06 -19.04 11.02
CA ASP A 14 -3.11 -18.61 11.94
C ASP A 14 -3.10 -17.10 12.21
N PHE A 15 -2.35 -16.32 11.42
CA PHE A 15 -2.36 -14.86 11.55
C PHE A 15 -3.76 -14.30 11.29
N GLN A 16 -4.14 -13.33 12.12
CA GLN A 16 -5.34 -12.51 11.91
C GLN A 16 -5.29 -11.78 10.56
N TRP A 17 -4.10 -11.35 10.13
CA TRP A 17 -3.88 -10.69 8.85
C TRP A 17 -2.85 -11.48 8.04
N LYS A 18 -3.26 -11.97 6.87
CA LYS A 18 -2.48 -12.86 6.02
C LYS A 18 -2.01 -12.14 4.76
N VAL A 19 -0.74 -12.32 4.41
CA VAL A 19 -0.16 -11.81 3.16
C VAL A 19 -0.41 -12.72 1.95
N CYS A 20 -0.76 -13.99 2.20
CA CYS A 20 -1.12 -14.95 1.15
C CYS A 20 -2.09 -16.00 1.69
N ASP A 21 -2.74 -16.71 0.77
CA ASP A 21 -3.74 -17.74 1.09
C ASP A 21 -3.12 -19.08 1.56
N HIS A 22 -1.78 -19.18 1.61
CA HIS A 22 -1.13 -20.42 1.97
C HIS A 22 -1.43 -20.79 3.44
N SER A 23 -1.83 -22.03 3.67
CA SER A 23 -2.28 -22.51 5.00
C SER A 23 -1.14 -22.69 6.00
N LYS A 24 0.11 -22.59 5.54
CA LYS A 24 1.33 -22.74 6.36
C LYS A 24 2.22 -21.52 6.27
N LYS A 25 2.95 -21.26 7.35
CA LYS A 25 4.01 -20.24 7.47
C LYS A 25 5.34 -20.88 7.87
N ILE A 26 6.43 -20.24 7.46
CA ILE A 26 7.78 -20.58 7.92
C ILE A 26 8.16 -19.63 9.05
N VAL A 27 8.63 -20.18 10.17
CA VAL A 27 9.14 -19.44 11.32
C VAL A 27 10.65 -19.71 11.45
N LEU A 28 11.42 -18.64 11.54
CA LEU A 28 12.86 -18.70 11.73
C LEU A 28 13.15 -18.79 13.24
N LEU A 29 13.80 -19.86 13.67
CA LEU A 29 14.18 -20.12 15.06
C LEU A 29 15.70 -20.19 15.19
N GLY A 30 16.22 -20.42 16.41
CA GLY A 30 17.67 -20.41 16.68
C GLY A 30 18.51 -21.36 15.81
N GLY A 31 17.93 -22.46 15.31
CA GLY A 31 18.60 -23.41 14.40
C GLY A 31 18.46 -23.09 12.91
N THR A 32 17.71 -22.05 12.55
CA THR A 32 17.48 -21.66 11.16
C THR A 32 18.71 -20.95 10.59
N THR A 33 19.13 -21.34 9.39
CA THR A 33 20.23 -20.68 8.69
C THR A 33 19.74 -20.10 7.38
N MET A 34 20.29 -18.94 7.00
CA MET A 34 20.01 -18.27 5.74
C MET A 34 21.32 -18.07 4.99
N LYS A 35 21.41 -18.65 3.79
CA LYS A 35 22.55 -18.47 2.90
C LYS A 35 22.12 -17.64 1.70
N ALA A 36 22.68 -16.44 1.56
CA ALA A 36 22.51 -15.65 0.35
C ALA A 36 23.15 -16.42 -0.82
N ILE A 37 22.40 -16.54 -1.91
CA ILE A 37 22.84 -17.21 -3.15
C ILE A 37 22.14 -16.53 -4.30
N GLU A 38 22.76 -16.46 -5.47
CA GLU A 38 22.08 -16.05 -6.70
C GLU A 38 21.47 -17.28 -7.36
N LEU A 39 20.14 -17.37 -7.31
CA LEU A 39 19.41 -18.45 -7.96
C LEU A 39 18.90 -17.95 -9.31
N GLN A 40 19.39 -18.60 -10.36
CA GLN A 40 18.82 -18.45 -11.70
C GLN A 40 17.44 -19.12 -11.67
N ASN A 41 16.39 -18.40 -12.05
CA ASN A 41 14.98 -18.84 -12.10
C ASN A 41 14.09 -18.63 -10.86
N ILE A 42 14.44 -17.73 -9.93
CA ILE A 42 13.43 -17.21 -8.99
C ILE A 42 12.67 -16.08 -9.69
N PRO A 43 11.33 -16.12 -9.77
CA PRO A 43 10.56 -15.01 -10.30
C PRO A 43 10.97 -13.72 -9.58
N PRO A 44 11.22 -12.61 -10.31
CA PRO A 44 11.46 -11.32 -9.67
C PRO A 44 10.32 -11.00 -8.71
N LYS A 45 10.60 -10.18 -7.68
CA LYS A 45 9.56 -9.74 -6.72
C LYS A 45 8.35 -9.23 -7.50
N GLY A 46 7.29 -10.03 -7.54
CA GLY A 46 6.03 -9.65 -8.13
C GLY A 46 5.13 -9.08 -7.05
N TYR A 47 4.46 -7.99 -7.37
CA TYR A 47 3.33 -7.52 -6.60
C TYR A 47 2.06 -8.17 -7.16
N PHE A 48 1.12 -8.51 -6.28
CA PHE A 48 -0.16 -9.08 -6.68
C PHE A 48 -1.26 -8.05 -6.46
N TYR A 49 -1.45 -7.20 -7.48
CA TYR A 49 -2.39 -6.07 -7.37
C TYR A 49 -3.84 -6.53 -7.27
N LYS A 50 -4.55 -5.98 -6.28
CA LYS A 50 -5.98 -6.21 -6.12
C LYS A 50 -6.77 -5.29 -7.05
N ASP A 51 -7.78 -5.85 -7.72
CA ASP A 51 -8.68 -5.10 -8.59
C ASP A 51 -9.56 -4.15 -7.77
N PHE A 52 -9.63 -2.88 -8.17
CA PHE A 52 -10.40 -1.87 -7.44
C PHE A 52 -11.90 -2.14 -7.51
N GLY A 53 -12.40 -2.71 -8.60
CA GLY A 53 -13.79 -3.13 -8.72
C GLY A 53 -14.16 -4.20 -7.69
N GLU A 54 -13.28 -5.16 -7.43
CA GLU A 54 -13.48 -6.16 -6.35
C GLU A 54 -13.46 -5.52 -4.95
N ILE A 55 -12.59 -4.53 -4.71
CA ILE A 55 -12.55 -3.77 -3.45
C ILE A 55 -13.89 -3.05 -3.24
N LEU A 56 -14.34 -2.30 -4.24
CA LEU A 56 -15.59 -1.53 -4.20
C LEU A 56 -16.83 -2.41 -4.04
N GLN A 57 -16.81 -3.62 -4.60
CA GLN A 57 -17.88 -4.61 -4.45
C GLN A 57 -17.82 -5.39 -3.12
N GLY A 58 -16.83 -5.13 -2.25
CA GLY A 58 -16.70 -5.83 -0.98
C GLY A 58 -16.31 -7.31 -1.12
N LYS A 59 -15.67 -7.70 -2.24
CA LYS A 59 -15.26 -9.08 -2.53
C LYS A 59 -13.89 -9.45 -1.94
N CYS A 60 -13.26 -8.53 -1.22
CA CYS A 60 -11.97 -8.79 -0.58
C CYS A 60 -12.16 -9.62 0.70
N LYS A 61 -11.24 -10.54 0.96
CA LYS A 61 -11.21 -11.24 2.24
C LYS A 61 -10.86 -10.24 3.33
N THR A 62 -11.60 -10.26 4.43
CA THR A 62 -11.42 -9.31 5.53
C THR A 62 -10.12 -9.52 6.30
N ASP A 63 -9.48 -10.68 6.15
CA ASP A 63 -8.25 -11.07 6.85
C ASP A 63 -7.02 -11.10 5.92
N ARG A 64 -7.14 -10.59 4.68
CA ARG A 64 -6.07 -10.60 3.69
C ARG A 64 -5.51 -9.19 3.45
N LEU A 65 -4.19 -9.10 3.41
CA LEU A 65 -3.46 -7.91 3.03
C LEU A 65 -3.21 -7.95 1.52
N GLU A 66 -3.47 -6.84 0.84
CA GLU A 66 -3.46 -6.78 -0.62
C GLU A 66 -2.46 -5.73 -1.11
N ASP A 67 -1.81 -5.97 -2.26
CA ASP A 67 -1.00 -4.93 -2.90
C ASP A 67 -1.89 -4.03 -3.76
N ILE A 68 -1.72 -2.72 -3.62
CA ILE A 68 -2.56 -1.71 -4.28
C ILE A 68 -1.65 -0.78 -5.09
N ILE A 69 -1.96 -0.57 -6.36
CA ILE A 69 -1.29 0.41 -7.22
C ILE A 69 -2.34 1.31 -7.88
N GLY A 70 -2.08 2.61 -7.86
CA GLY A 70 -2.99 3.59 -8.46
C GLY A 70 -2.37 4.98 -8.58
N ALA A 71 -2.90 5.77 -9.50
CA ALA A 71 -2.59 7.21 -9.56
C ALA A 71 -3.42 7.95 -8.51
N VAL A 72 -2.82 8.87 -7.77
CA VAL A 72 -3.55 9.74 -6.88
C VAL A 72 -4.27 10.79 -7.72
N SER A 73 -5.60 10.79 -7.66
CA SER A 73 -6.42 11.78 -8.38
C SER A 73 -6.73 12.98 -7.49
N GLU A 74 -6.97 12.74 -6.20
CA GLU A 74 -7.41 13.77 -5.25
C GLU A 74 -6.82 13.53 -3.85
N ILE A 75 -6.61 14.62 -3.11
CA ILE A 75 -6.33 14.56 -1.66
C ILE A 75 -7.59 15.03 -0.92
N ASN A 76 -8.24 14.10 -0.22
CA ASN A 76 -9.50 14.34 0.47
C ASN A 76 -9.31 14.97 1.85
N HIS A 77 -8.27 14.56 2.56
CA HIS A 77 -8.04 14.99 3.93
C HIS A 77 -6.55 14.98 4.28
N ILE A 78 -6.13 16.00 5.03
CA ILE A 78 -4.80 16.08 5.63
C ILE A 78 -4.99 16.47 7.10
N GLN A 79 -4.63 15.55 8.00
CA GLN A 79 -4.39 15.85 9.40
C GLN A 79 -2.88 15.86 9.63
N SER A 80 -2.31 17.06 9.75
CA SER A 80 -0.90 17.24 10.09
C SER A 80 -0.67 17.10 11.60
N ASN A 81 0.60 16.87 11.97
CA ASN A 81 1.06 16.58 13.34
C ASN A 81 0.66 17.71 14.32
N THR A 82 -0.53 17.59 14.90
CA THR A 82 -1.03 18.43 15.98
C THR A 82 -0.82 17.67 17.29
N PRO A 83 -0.48 18.34 18.41
CA PRO A 83 -0.32 17.67 19.69
C PRO A 83 -1.53 16.76 20.01
N GLY A 84 -1.26 15.48 20.24
CA GLY A 84 -2.30 14.47 20.55
C GLY A 84 -3.01 13.85 19.33
N LYS A 85 -2.67 14.22 18.10
CA LYS A 85 -3.28 13.68 16.88
C LYS A 85 -2.26 12.99 15.96
N LYS A 86 -2.56 11.75 15.55
CA LYS A 86 -1.76 11.02 14.55
C LYS A 86 -1.85 11.71 13.19
N VAL A 87 -0.77 11.69 12.42
CA VAL A 87 -0.79 12.16 11.02
C VAL A 87 -1.68 11.23 10.20
N VAL A 88 -2.59 11.81 9.40
CA VAL A 88 -3.45 11.05 8.47
C VAL A 88 -3.54 11.80 7.16
N VAL A 89 -3.33 11.10 6.06
CA VAL A 89 -3.60 11.62 4.73
C VAL A 89 -4.56 10.68 4.02
N SER A 90 -5.72 11.19 3.64
CA SER A 90 -6.69 10.44 2.83
C SER A 90 -6.59 10.90 1.39
N VAL A 91 -6.27 9.97 0.49
CA VAL A 91 -6.18 10.20 -0.95
C VAL A 91 -7.18 9.34 -1.69
N VAL A 92 -7.62 9.80 -2.85
CA VAL A 92 -8.33 8.98 -3.83
C VAL A 92 -7.30 8.42 -4.79
N GLN A 93 -7.22 7.09 -4.86
CA GLN A 93 -6.45 6.39 -5.89
C GLN A 93 -7.37 5.99 -7.03
N LYS A 94 -6.91 6.16 -8.26
CA LYS A 94 -7.57 5.77 -9.49
C LYS A 94 -6.76 4.68 -10.21
N ASP A 95 -7.44 3.61 -10.62
CA ASP A 95 -6.83 2.56 -11.45
C ASP A 95 -6.90 2.91 -12.96
N LEU A 96 -6.29 2.07 -13.80
CA LEU A 96 -6.30 2.25 -15.25
C LEU A 96 -7.68 2.07 -15.90
N LYS A 97 -8.65 1.50 -15.16
CA LYS A 97 -10.05 1.33 -15.61
C LYS A 97 -10.92 2.52 -15.21
N GLY A 98 -10.37 3.48 -14.45
CA GLY A 98 -11.07 4.65 -13.94
C GLY A 98 -11.85 4.41 -12.64
N ASN A 99 -11.69 3.25 -12.00
CA ASN A 99 -12.26 3.01 -10.67
C ASN A 99 -11.48 3.82 -9.64
N CYS A 100 -12.20 4.39 -8.67
CA CYS A 100 -11.61 5.19 -7.60
C CYS A 100 -11.84 4.55 -6.24
N ILE A 101 -10.80 4.46 -5.42
CA ILE A 101 -10.86 3.99 -4.03
C ILE A 101 -10.27 5.02 -3.08
N ASN A 102 -10.82 5.09 -1.87
CA ASN A 102 -10.21 5.87 -0.80
C ASN A 102 -9.05 5.10 -0.16
N CYS A 103 -7.93 5.77 0.03
CA CYS A 103 -6.75 5.22 0.69
C CYS A 103 -6.30 6.14 1.83
N ASN A 104 -6.26 5.60 3.06
CA ASN A 104 -5.85 6.30 4.27
C ASN A 104 -4.41 5.93 4.65
N LEU A 105 -3.51 6.92 4.59
CA LEU A 105 -2.10 6.79 4.95
C LEU A 105 -1.88 7.38 6.35
N TRP A 106 -1.50 6.53 7.29
CA TRP A 106 -1.33 6.87 8.70
C TRP A 106 0.13 7.12 9.06
N GLU A 107 0.35 8.00 10.03
CA GLU A 107 1.64 8.24 10.71
C GLU A 107 2.81 8.45 9.73
N ILE A 108 3.78 7.54 9.73
CA ILE A 108 4.99 7.62 8.89
C ILE A 108 4.65 7.57 7.40
N TYR A 109 3.57 6.88 7.01
CA TYR A 109 3.16 6.74 5.60
C TYR A 109 2.51 8.04 5.11
N GLY A 110 1.62 8.62 5.91
CA GLY A 110 1.04 9.93 5.63
C GLY A 110 2.12 11.02 5.59
N SER A 111 3.07 10.97 6.53
CA SER A 111 4.20 11.91 6.56
C SER A 111 5.10 11.77 5.33
N LYS A 112 5.41 10.54 4.90
CA LYS A 112 6.17 10.26 3.67
C LYS A 112 5.45 10.82 2.45
N PHE A 113 4.14 10.61 2.34
CA PHE A 113 3.35 11.15 1.24
C PHE A 113 3.36 12.68 1.21
N LEU A 114 3.13 13.35 2.36
CA LEU A 114 3.16 14.81 2.42
C LEU A 114 4.53 15.39 2.05
N ALA A 115 5.61 14.75 2.51
CA ALA A 115 6.96 15.17 2.15
C ALA A 115 7.17 15.10 0.63
N TYR A 116 6.74 14.01 -0.01
CA TYR A 116 6.80 13.88 -1.48
C TYR A 116 5.91 14.92 -2.18
N TYR A 117 4.65 15.04 -1.75
CA TYR A 117 3.67 15.93 -2.35
C TYR A 117 4.07 17.41 -2.26
N ASN A 118 4.66 17.84 -1.15
CA ASN A 118 5.05 19.23 -0.95
C ASN A 118 6.41 19.59 -1.55
N ASP A 119 7.21 18.63 -2.02
CA ASP A 119 8.48 18.94 -2.70
C ASP A 119 8.19 19.58 -4.08
N PRO A 120 8.65 20.82 -4.34
CA PRO A 120 8.43 21.50 -5.61
C PRO A 120 9.07 20.79 -6.81
N LYS A 121 10.06 19.92 -6.57
CA LYS A 121 10.70 19.11 -7.64
C LYS A 121 9.78 18.00 -8.14
N ASN A 122 8.82 17.58 -7.32
CA ASN A 122 7.86 16.55 -7.68
C ASN A 122 6.65 17.20 -8.35
N ASN A 123 6.55 17.05 -9.66
CA ASN A 123 5.43 17.54 -10.45
C ASN A 123 4.84 16.42 -11.32
N GLY A 124 3.61 16.62 -11.80
CA GLY A 124 2.88 15.62 -12.58
C GLY A 124 2.18 14.56 -11.73
N ALA A 125 1.77 13.48 -12.37
CA ALA A 125 1.05 12.39 -11.74
C ALA A 125 1.82 11.80 -10.54
N ILE A 126 1.09 11.45 -9.51
CA ILE A 126 1.64 10.73 -8.35
C ILE A 126 1.07 9.31 -8.39
N VAL A 127 1.89 8.34 -8.76
CA VAL A 127 1.54 6.92 -8.67
C VAL A 127 2.07 6.37 -7.36
N ILE A 128 1.18 5.75 -6.59
CA ILE A 128 1.54 5.08 -5.35
C ILE A 128 1.32 3.58 -5.47
N LEU A 129 2.27 2.82 -4.95
CA LEU A 129 2.15 1.39 -4.69
C LEU A 129 2.22 1.20 -3.16
N LEU A 130 1.12 0.71 -2.59
CA LEU A 130 1.00 0.35 -1.19
C LEU A 130 0.97 -1.17 -1.05
N THR A 131 2.02 -1.75 -0.49
CA THR A 131 2.07 -3.21 -0.26
C THR A 131 1.35 -3.59 1.02
N HIS A 132 0.82 -4.81 1.05
CA HIS A 132 0.18 -5.38 2.23
C HIS A 132 -0.85 -4.43 2.87
N ALA A 133 -1.69 -3.80 2.05
CA ALA A 133 -2.69 -2.87 2.49
C ALA A 133 -3.89 -3.63 3.10
N MET A 134 -4.48 -3.04 4.14
CA MET A 134 -5.74 -3.52 4.71
C MET A 134 -6.91 -2.99 3.89
N VAL A 135 -7.86 -3.87 3.57
CA VAL A 135 -9.11 -3.50 2.90
C VAL A 135 -10.26 -3.66 3.88
N LYS A 136 -11.01 -2.57 4.11
CA LYS A 136 -12.19 -2.57 4.96
C LYS A 136 -13.24 -1.60 4.41
N ASP A 137 -14.47 -2.06 4.28
CA ASP A 137 -15.62 -1.25 3.84
C ASP A 137 -15.35 -0.48 2.52
N GLY A 138 -14.71 -1.13 1.55
CA GLY A 138 -14.35 -0.53 0.26
C GLY A 138 -13.21 0.50 0.31
N GLN A 139 -12.54 0.64 1.47
CA GLN A 139 -11.43 1.56 1.69
C GLN A 139 -10.14 0.80 1.96
N VAL A 140 -9.03 1.44 1.59
CA VAL A 140 -7.67 0.92 1.75
C VAL A 140 -6.93 1.71 2.84
N SER A 141 -6.06 1.04 3.58
CA SER A 141 -5.12 1.71 4.50
C SER A 141 -3.83 0.91 4.67
N ASN A 142 -2.74 1.56 5.08
CA ASN A 142 -1.54 0.83 5.48
C ASN A 142 -1.79 0.02 6.75
N ALA A 143 -1.23 -1.18 6.82
CA ALA A 143 -1.17 -1.95 8.06
C ALA A 143 -0.26 -1.27 9.09
N TRP A 144 -0.39 -1.67 10.36
CA TRP A 144 0.46 -1.18 11.45
C TRP A 144 1.95 -1.48 11.17
N SER A 145 2.24 -2.65 10.61
CA SER A 145 3.57 -3.07 10.20
C SER A 145 3.53 -3.85 8.89
N GLY A 146 4.68 -3.93 8.22
CA GLY A 146 4.84 -4.75 7.03
C GLY A 146 4.38 -4.11 5.70
N SER A 147 3.56 -3.06 5.74
CA SER A 147 3.28 -2.26 4.54
C SER A 147 4.50 -1.49 4.07
N LYS A 148 4.56 -1.23 2.77
CA LYS A 148 5.53 -0.32 2.15
C LYS A 148 4.78 0.61 1.24
N LEU A 149 5.08 1.90 1.34
CA LEU A 149 4.58 2.92 0.44
C LEU A 149 5.71 3.33 -0.51
N LEU A 150 5.54 3.04 -1.78
CA LEU A 150 6.42 3.44 -2.87
C LEU A 150 5.70 4.54 -3.65
N ILE A 151 6.35 5.69 -3.83
CA ILE A 151 5.77 6.87 -4.46
C ILE A 151 6.66 7.26 -5.62
N ASN A 152 6.18 7.08 -6.86
CA ASN A 152 6.96 7.35 -8.08
C ASN A 152 8.40 6.79 -8.04
N GLU A 153 8.61 5.65 -7.37
CA GLU A 153 9.92 5.02 -7.30
C GLU A 153 10.30 4.48 -8.69
N ASP A 154 11.60 4.48 -9.00
CA ASP A 154 12.12 3.97 -10.26
C ASP A 154 12.14 2.43 -10.28
N ILE A 155 10.95 1.84 -10.40
CA ILE A 155 10.72 0.41 -10.51
C ILE A 155 9.84 0.09 -11.73
N PRO A 156 10.02 -1.06 -12.39
CA PRO A 156 9.30 -1.40 -13.62
C PRO A 156 7.78 -1.29 -13.51
N GLU A 157 7.22 -1.62 -12.34
CA GLU A 157 5.78 -1.65 -12.14
C GLU A 157 5.14 -0.26 -12.10
N ILE A 158 5.81 0.70 -11.45
CA ILE A 158 5.36 2.10 -11.42
C ILE A 158 5.55 2.74 -12.80
N GLN A 159 6.66 2.45 -13.49
CA GLN A 159 6.91 2.97 -14.84
C GLN A 159 5.90 2.43 -15.85
N ASP A 160 5.59 1.13 -15.79
CA ASP A 160 4.56 0.50 -16.62
C ASP A 160 3.18 1.12 -16.36
N PHE A 161 2.79 1.28 -15.09
CA PHE A 161 1.53 1.94 -14.73
C PHE A 161 1.47 3.39 -15.25
N MET A 162 2.52 4.18 -15.01
CA MET A 162 2.61 5.58 -15.44
C MET A 162 2.49 5.69 -16.97
N SER A 163 3.13 4.79 -17.72
CA SER A 163 3.09 4.79 -19.19
C SER A 163 1.69 4.56 -19.77
N LYS A 164 0.82 3.89 -19.01
CA LYS A 164 -0.56 3.55 -19.39
C LYS A 164 -1.58 4.60 -18.97
N LEU A 165 -1.17 5.60 -18.18
CA LEU A 165 -2.04 6.72 -17.83
C LEU A 165 -2.33 7.59 -19.07
N PRO A 166 -3.52 8.22 -19.14
CA PRO A 166 -3.80 9.24 -20.14
C PRO A 166 -2.77 10.38 -20.10
N THR A 167 -2.36 10.90 -21.26
CA THR A 167 -1.28 11.90 -21.36
C THR A 167 -1.53 13.19 -20.58
N ASN A 168 -2.79 13.59 -20.44
CA ASN A 168 -3.20 14.71 -19.59
C ASN A 168 -2.96 14.39 -18.11
N GLU A 169 -3.39 13.21 -17.65
CA GLU A 169 -3.24 12.79 -16.25
C GLU A 169 -1.77 12.64 -15.85
N GLN A 170 -0.89 12.20 -16.75
CA GLN A 170 0.56 12.11 -16.51
C GLN A 170 1.21 13.45 -16.10
N LYS A 171 0.69 14.56 -16.64
CA LYS A 171 1.28 15.91 -16.47
C LYS A 171 0.65 16.70 -15.34
N GLU A 172 -0.49 16.25 -14.83
CA GLU A 172 -1.26 16.94 -13.81
C GLU A 172 -0.94 16.39 -12.43
N LYS A 173 -0.59 17.29 -11.51
CA LYS A 173 -0.43 16.95 -10.10
C LYS A 173 -1.80 16.96 -9.44
N SER A 174 -2.09 15.92 -8.65
CA SER A 174 -3.31 15.81 -7.84
C SER A 174 -3.53 17.08 -7.01
N THR A 175 -4.79 17.49 -6.86
CA THR A 175 -5.15 18.68 -6.07
C THR A 175 -5.84 18.29 -4.77
N GLN A 176 -5.75 19.16 -3.76
CA GLN A 176 -6.48 19.00 -2.52
C GLN A 176 -7.94 19.44 -2.71
N SER A 177 -8.89 18.58 -2.32
CA SER A 177 -10.31 18.88 -2.44
C SER A 177 -10.75 19.98 -1.47
N ALA A 178 -11.63 20.87 -1.95
CA ALA A 178 -12.18 21.99 -1.16
C ALA A 178 -13.07 21.55 0.02
N LYS A 179 -13.43 20.25 0.12
CA LYS A 179 -14.34 19.70 1.13
C LYS A 179 -13.66 19.28 2.45
N SER A 180 -12.39 19.60 2.65
CA SER A 180 -11.52 19.12 3.75
C SER A 180 -11.95 19.48 5.20
N LEU A 181 -13.14 20.04 5.46
CA LEU A 181 -13.52 20.60 6.78
C LEU A 181 -14.45 19.72 7.65
N SER A 182 -14.87 18.53 7.23
CA SER A 182 -15.73 17.68 8.09
C SER A 182 -14.91 16.65 8.89
N ASN A 183 -15.03 16.73 10.22
CA ASN A 183 -14.45 15.80 11.19
C ASN A 183 -14.85 14.34 10.88
N TRP A 184 -13.86 13.51 10.52
CA TRP A 184 -14.02 12.07 10.38
C TRP A 184 -13.76 11.37 11.73
N SER A 185 -14.72 10.59 12.22
CA SER A 185 -14.54 9.70 13.37
C SER A 185 -13.81 8.43 12.93
N GLY A 186 -12.48 8.43 13.04
CA GLY A 186 -11.64 7.30 12.67
C GLY A 186 -11.92 6.07 13.52
N GLY A 187 -12.33 4.97 12.88
CA GLY A 187 -12.32 3.65 13.49
C GLY A 187 -10.89 3.23 13.84
N SER A 188 -10.71 2.74 15.06
CA SER A 188 -9.44 2.32 15.65
C SER A 188 -8.67 1.37 14.72
N GLN A 189 -7.36 1.60 14.60
CA GLN A 189 -6.42 0.58 14.12
C GLN A 189 -6.59 -0.65 15.03
N TYR A 190 -6.79 -1.83 14.44
CA TYR A 190 -6.90 -3.07 15.21
C TYR A 190 -5.51 -3.59 15.53
N SER A 191 -5.23 -3.74 16.83
CA SER A 191 -4.03 -4.39 17.32
C SER A 191 -4.07 -5.89 17.00
N PRO A 192 -2.97 -6.49 16.53
CA PRO A 192 -2.81 -7.93 16.69
C PRO A 192 -2.59 -8.21 18.18
N VAL A 193 -3.48 -9.02 18.77
CA VAL A 193 -3.20 -9.76 20.02
C VAL A 193 -2.29 -10.94 19.72
#